data_AF-A0ABD0QAS0-F1
#
_entry.id   AF-A0ABD0QAS0-F1
#
_cell.length_a   1.000
_cell.length_b   1.000
_cell.length_c   1.000
_cell.angle_alpha   90.00
_cell.angle_beta   90.00
_cell.angle_gamma   90.00
#
_symmetry.space_group_name_H-M   'P 1'
#
loop_
_entity.id
_entity.type
_entity.pdbx_description
1 polymer ?
#
loop_
_entity_poly.entity_id
_entity_poly.type
_entity_poly.pdbx_seq_one_letter_code
_entity_poly.pdbx_strand_id
1 'polypeptide(L)'
;PVGEQERQYLLSLKQDDCERRGLDFDGQLYAWDIPYYMNQVEQVKFAVDKDKLIEYFPLEVVTEGLLNIYQDLLGLTFQQVEDAHVWHDSVKLYSVQDCVTGEEIGQFYLDLHP
;
A
#
# COMPACT_ATOMS: atom_id res chain seq x y z
N PRO A 1 -16.07 10.76 -22.13
CA PRO A 1 -14.71 10.41 -21.63
C PRO A 1 -14.81 9.64 -20.32
N VAL A 2 -13.82 8.81 -19.95
CA VAL A 2 -13.88 7.96 -18.74
C VAL A 2 -14.11 8.79 -17.47
N GLY A 3 -13.37 9.90 -17.31
CA GLY A 3 -13.49 10.75 -16.12
C GLY A 3 -14.87 11.41 -15.93
N GLU A 4 -15.60 11.70 -17.02
CA GLU A 4 -16.98 12.22 -16.91
C GLU A 4 -17.94 11.13 -16.42
N GLN A 5 -17.77 9.89 -16.89
CA GLN A 5 -18.59 8.75 -16.49
C GLN A 5 -18.35 8.40 -15.01
N GLU A 6 -17.09 8.40 -14.57
CA GLU A 6 -16.72 8.19 -13.17
C GLU A 6 -17.30 9.28 -12.27
N ARG A 7 -17.15 10.55 -12.65
CA ARG A 7 -17.71 11.66 -11.87
C ARG A 7 -19.23 11.59 -11.74
N GLN A 8 -19.94 11.24 -12.83
CA GLN A 8 -21.39 11.06 -12.78
C GLN A 8 -21.79 9.92 -11.85
N TYR A 9 -21.03 8.82 -11.86
CA TYR A 9 -21.28 7.69 -10.98
C TYR A 9 -21.00 8.01 -9.50
N LEU A 10 -19.92 8.73 -9.19
CA LEU A 10 -19.64 9.18 -7.82
C LEU A 10 -20.75 10.12 -7.31
N LEU A 11 -21.25 11.00 -8.19
CA LEU A 11 -22.34 11.92 -7.84
C LEU A 11 -23.65 11.17 -7.56
N SER A 12 -23.97 10.13 -8.32
CA SER A 12 -25.16 9.29 -8.03
C SER A 12 -25.03 8.54 -6.70
N LEU A 13 -23.83 8.03 -6.38
CA LEU A 13 -23.58 7.41 -5.08
C LEU A 13 -23.75 8.40 -3.91
N LYS A 14 -23.29 9.65 -4.09
CA LYS A 14 -23.49 10.71 -3.11
C LYS A 14 -24.96 11.03 -2.90
N GLN A 15 -25.74 11.12 -3.98
CA GLN A 15 -27.17 11.35 -3.89
C GLN A 15 -27.86 10.23 -3.09
N ASP A 16 -27.60 8.96 -3.44
CA ASP A 16 -28.19 7.81 -2.76
C ASP A 16 -27.81 7.73 -1.28
N ASP A 17 -26.57 8.07 -0.92
CA ASP A 17 -26.10 8.06 0.48
C ASP A 17 -26.72 9.21 1.28
N CYS A 18 -26.84 10.41 0.70
CA CYS A 18 -27.55 11.54 1.30
C CYS A 18 -29.03 11.19 1.57
N GLU A 19 -29.74 10.63 0.59
CA GLU A 19 -31.13 10.20 0.73
C GLU A 19 -31.29 9.14 1.84
N ARG A 20 -30.40 8.14 1.88
CA ARG A 20 -30.43 7.07 2.90
C ARG A 20 -30.18 7.58 4.31
N ARG A 21 -29.33 8.59 4.46
CA ARG A 21 -28.93 9.16 5.76
C ARG A 21 -29.79 10.36 6.19
N GLY A 22 -30.69 10.84 5.32
CA GLY A 22 -31.48 12.04 5.57
C GLY A 22 -30.63 13.32 5.59
N LEU A 23 -29.57 13.36 4.78
CA LEU A 23 -28.69 14.52 4.61
C LEU A 23 -29.09 15.33 3.37
N ASP A 24 -28.83 16.63 3.39
CA ASP A 24 -29.04 17.48 2.22
C ASP A 24 -28.07 17.12 1.09
N PHE A 25 -28.56 17.17 -0.15
CA PHE A 25 -27.77 16.94 -1.36
C PHE A 25 -27.73 18.21 -2.21
N ASP A 26 -26.53 18.74 -2.44
CA ASP A 26 -26.28 19.99 -3.16
C ASP A 26 -25.93 19.82 -4.65
N GLY A 27 -25.90 18.58 -5.15
CA GLY A 27 -25.58 18.29 -6.55
C GLY A 27 -24.10 18.46 -6.91
N GLN A 28 -23.21 18.64 -5.93
CA GLN A 28 -21.79 18.83 -6.16
C GLN A 28 -20.96 17.70 -5.55
N LEU A 29 -19.79 17.44 -6.13
CA LEU A 29 -18.80 16.52 -5.59
C LEU A 29 -17.59 17.35 -5.14
N TYR A 30 -17.28 17.30 -3.84
CA TYR A 30 -16.15 18.04 -3.27
C TYR A 30 -14.92 17.17 -3.11
N ALA A 31 -13.76 17.81 -2.88
CA ALA A 31 -12.49 17.12 -2.73
C ALA A 31 -12.49 16.07 -1.60
N TRP A 32 -13.21 16.32 -0.50
CA TRP A 32 -13.33 15.38 0.62
C TRP A 32 -14.30 14.22 0.35
N ASP A 33 -15.24 14.36 -0.59
CA ASP A 33 -16.19 13.31 -0.96
C ASP A 33 -15.51 12.21 -1.79
N ILE A 34 -14.53 12.60 -2.61
CA ILE A 34 -13.86 11.72 -3.58
C ILE A 34 -13.29 10.44 -2.95
N PRO A 35 -12.41 10.48 -1.94
CA PRO A 35 -11.82 9.25 -1.40
C PRO A 35 -12.86 8.30 -0.81
N TYR A 36 -13.91 8.84 -0.19
CA TYR A 36 -14.99 8.04 0.40
C TYR A 36 -15.79 7.29 -0.67
N TYR A 37 -16.30 8.00 -1.69
CA TYR A 37 -17.10 7.35 -2.74
C TYR A 37 -16.26 6.48 -3.67
N MET A 38 -14.99 6.81 -3.90
CA MET A 38 -14.07 5.93 -4.64
C MET A 38 -13.89 4.59 -3.93
N ASN A 39 -13.73 4.59 -2.60
CA ASN A 39 -13.65 3.36 -1.82
C ASN A 39 -14.96 2.55 -1.93
N GLN A 40 -16.12 3.22 -1.93
CA GLN A 40 -17.40 2.55 -2.14
C GLN A 40 -17.52 1.95 -3.55
N VAL A 41 -16.99 2.61 -4.59
CA VAL A 41 -16.92 2.04 -5.94
C VAL A 41 -16.11 0.75 -5.94
N GLU A 42 -14.95 0.74 -5.29
CA GLU A 42 -14.09 -0.44 -5.20
C GLU A 42 -14.79 -1.62 -4.52
N GLN A 43 -15.51 -1.36 -3.43
CA GLN A 43 -16.31 -2.36 -2.72
C GLN A 43 -17.46 -2.89 -3.58
N VAL A 44 -18.22 -2.01 -4.24
CA VAL A 44 -19.45 -2.41 -4.97
C VAL A 44 -19.14 -3.02 -6.33
N LYS A 45 -18.20 -2.45 -7.10
CA LYS A 45 -17.90 -2.90 -8.47
C LYS A 45 -16.90 -4.05 -8.50
N PHE A 46 -15.93 -4.07 -7.59
CA PHE A 46 -14.83 -5.03 -7.62
C PHE A 46 -14.85 -6.00 -6.44
N ALA A 47 -15.82 -5.86 -5.52
CA ALA A 47 -15.93 -6.69 -4.31
C ALA A 47 -14.64 -6.68 -3.47
N VAL A 48 -13.87 -5.58 -3.52
CA VAL A 48 -12.62 -5.41 -2.77
C VAL A 48 -12.91 -4.72 -1.46
N ASP A 49 -12.64 -5.43 -0.37
CA ASP A 49 -12.67 -4.90 0.99
C ASP A 49 -11.23 -4.68 1.46
N LYS A 50 -10.80 -3.42 1.55
CA LYS A 50 -9.44 -3.05 1.95
C LYS A 50 -9.12 -3.46 3.39
N ASP A 51 -10.11 -3.40 4.28
CA ASP A 51 -9.94 -3.75 5.69
C ASP A 51 -9.70 -5.25 5.86
N LYS A 52 -10.31 -6.08 5.01
CA LYS A 52 -9.97 -7.51 4.95
C LYS A 52 -8.69 -7.80 4.20
N LEU A 53 -8.41 -7.03 3.15
CA LEU A 53 -7.21 -7.23 2.33
C LEU A 53 -5.95 -7.03 3.17
N ILE A 54 -5.90 -6.00 4.02
CA ILE A 54 -4.72 -5.68 4.82
C ILE A 54 -4.33 -6.81 5.79
N GLU A 55 -5.27 -7.65 6.22
CA GLU A 55 -5.01 -8.82 7.07
C GLU A 55 -4.08 -9.84 6.37
N TYR A 56 -4.05 -9.86 5.04
CA TYR A 56 -3.17 -10.72 4.24
C TYR A 56 -1.78 -10.12 3.98
N PHE A 57 -1.55 -8.86 4.37
CA PHE A 57 -0.27 -8.17 4.20
C PHE A 57 0.38 -7.77 5.54
N PRO A 58 0.64 -8.70 6.48
CA PRO A 58 1.48 -8.40 7.64
C PRO A 58 2.86 -7.88 7.21
N LEU A 59 3.39 -6.89 7.93
CA LEU A 59 4.61 -6.19 7.55
C LEU A 59 5.80 -7.14 7.37
N GLU A 60 5.92 -8.13 8.24
CA GLU A 60 6.99 -9.14 8.21
C GLU A 60 6.90 -9.97 6.92
N VAL A 61 5.69 -10.44 6.57
CA VAL A 61 5.43 -11.25 5.39
C VAL A 61 5.70 -10.46 4.10
N VAL A 62 5.29 -9.19 4.07
CA VAL A 62 5.53 -8.30 2.92
C VAL A 62 7.02 -8.01 2.77
N THR A 63 7.71 -7.73 3.87
CA THR A 63 9.15 -7.44 3.84
C THR A 63 9.93 -8.66 3.35
N GLU A 64 9.66 -9.84 3.89
CA GLU A 64 10.28 -11.09 3.44
C GLU A 64 9.98 -11.37 1.96
N GLY A 65 8.72 -11.28 1.55
CA GLY A 65 8.31 -11.50 0.16
C GLY A 65 8.97 -10.51 -0.81
N LEU A 66 9.02 -9.24 -0.46
CA LEU A 66 9.68 -8.20 -1.25
C LEU A 66 11.17 -8.49 -1.41
N LEU A 67 11.87 -8.80 -0.32
CA LEU A 67 13.29 -9.14 -0.35
C LEU A 67 13.54 -10.36 -1.22
N ASN A 68 12.74 -11.42 -1.09
CA ASN A 68 12.87 -12.63 -1.90
C ASN A 68 12.69 -12.36 -3.41
N ILE A 69 11.70 -11.55 -3.81
CA ILE A 69 11.50 -11.16 -5.22
C ILE A 69 12.75 -10.49 -5.78
N TYR A 70 13.38 -9.58 -5.01
CA TYR A 70 14.58 -8.88 -5.47
C TYR A 70 15.83 -9.76 -5.47
N GLN A 71 15.97 -10.68 -4.51
CA GLN A 71 17.04 -11.68 -4.51
C GLN A 71 16.99 -12.52 -5.79
N ASP A 72 15.80 -13.04 -6.13
CA ASP A 72 15.60 -13.90 -7.30
C ASP A 72 15.78 -13.13 -8.62
N LEU A 73 15.21 -11.93 -8.71
CA LEU A 73 15.25 -11.12 -9.93
C LEU A 73 16.66 -10.63 -10.26
N LEU A 74 17.44 -10.26 -9.23
CA LEU A 74 18.73 -9.60 -9.40
C LEU A 74 19.94 -10.51 -9.15
N GLY A 75 19.71 -11.74 -8.67
CA GLY A 75 20.81 -12.63 -8.28
C GLY A 75 21.56 -12.12 -7.05
N LEU A 76 20.81 -11.65 -6.05
CA LEU A 76 21.37 -11.07 -4.83
C LEU A 76 21.05 -11.93 -3.61
N THR A 77 21.82 -11.76 -2.55
CA THR A 77 21.51 -12.26 -1.21
C THR A 77 21.51 -11.11 -0.23
N PHE A 78 20.47 -11.03 0.60
CA PHE A 78 20.34 -10.05 1.66
C PHE A 78 20.51 -10.72 3.01
N GLN A 79 21.44 -10.22 3.81
CA GLN A 79 21.70 -10.73 5.16
C GLN A 79 21.50 -9.61 6.17
N GLN A 80 20.64 -9.83 7.17
CA GLN A 80 20.48 -8.86 8.24
C GLN A 80 21.77 -8.79 9.07
N VAL A 81 22.24 -7.58 9.34
CA VAL A 81 23.40 -7.33 10.19
C VAL A 81 22.91 -7.25 11.64
N GLU A 82 23.32 -8.23 12.45
CA GLU A 82 23.05 -8.22 13.90
C GLU A 82 23.89 -7.14 14.60
N ASP A 83 23.34 -6.54 15.66
CA ASP A 83 23.99 -5.48 16.47
C ASP A 83 24.50 -4.27 15.66
N ALA A 84 23.82 -3.94 14.56
CA ALA A 84 24.15 -2.80 13.73
C ALA A 84 24.03 -1.46 14.48
N HIS A 85 24.93 -0.51 14.18
CA HIS A 85 24.82 0.84 14.69
C HIS A 85 23.67 1.59 13.99
N VAL A 86 22.53 1.72 14.68
CA VAL A 86 21.31 2.34 14.15
C VAL A 86 20.87 3.54 14.99
N TRP A 87 20.10 4.44 14.39
CA TRP A 87 19.55 5.62 15.08
C TRP A 87 18.29 5.33 15.90
N HIS A 88 17.64 4.19 15.68
CA HIS A 88 16.46 3.75 16.41
C HIS A 88 16.35 2.22 16.43
N ASP A 89 15.84 1.65 17.52
CA ASP A 89 15.82 0.19 17.76
C ASP A 89 14.96 -0.61 16.75
N SER A 90 14.03 0.06 16.07
CA SER A 90 13.20 -0.57 15.03
C SER A 90 13.88 -0.64 13.66
N VAL A 91 15.00 0.06 13.48
CA VAL A 91 15.72 0.13 12.20
C VAL A 91 16.55 -1.13 12.02
N LYS A 92 16.47 -1.74 10.84
CA LYS A 92 17.25 -2.92 10.49
C LYS A 92 18.26 -2.59 9.41
N LEU A 93 19.50 -3.07 9.54
CA LEU A 93 20.52 -2.98 8.50
C LEU A 93 20.64 -4.32 7.77
N TYR A 94 20.72 -4.28 6.45
CA TYR A 94 20.97 -5.45 5.60
C TYR A 94 22.22 -5.24 4.75
N SER A 95 23.06 -6.28 4.68
CA SER A 95 24.15 -6.41 3.73
C SER A 95 23.65 -7.08 2.45
N VAL A 96 24.12 -6.58 1.31
CA VAL A 96 23.79 -7.09 -0.03
C VAL A 96 25.03 -7.75 -0.62
N GLN A 97 24.90 -9.00 -1.05
CA GLN A 97 25.96 -9.75 -1.69
C GLN A 97 25.49 -10.28 -3.05
N ASP A 98 26.38 -10.36 -4.03
CA ASP A 98 26.14 -11.08 -5.28
C ASP A 98 26.04 -12.59 -4.98
N CYS A 99 25.00 -13.26 -5.49
CA CYS A 99 24.77 -14.67 -5.15
C CYS A 99 25.75 -15.64 -5.80
N VAL A 100 26.45 -15.23 -6.88
CA VAL A 100 27.39 -16.07 -7.63
C VAL A 100 28.81 -15.86 -7.15
N THR A 101 29.23 -14.61 -6.97
CA THR A 101 30.60 -14.25 -6.57
C THR A 101 30.77 -14.14 -5.06
N GLY A 102 29.68 -13.90 -4.31
CA GLY A 102 29.72 -13.61 -2.88
C GLY A 102 30.29 -12.22 -2.54
N GLU A 103 30.52 -11.36 -3.54
CA GLU A 103 31.05 -10.01 -3.33
C GLU A 103 30.00 -9.12 -2.66
N GLU A 104 30.40 -8.37 -1.63
CA GLU A 104 29.55 -7.36 -1.01
C GLU A 104 29.38 -6.16 -1.96
N ILE A 105 28.13 -5.92 -2.37
CA ILE A 105 27.77 -4.82 -3.26
C ILE A 105 27.49 -3.55 -2.44
N GLY A 106 26.94 -3.71 -1.23
CA GLY A 106 26.64 -2.60 -0.34
C GLY A 106 25.66 -2.98 0.76
N GLN A 107 25.10 -1.97 1.41
CA GLN A 107 24.22 -2.12 2.56
C GLN A 107 23.04 -1.14 2.49
N PHE A 108 21.91 -1.50 3.10
CA PHE A 108 20.75 -0.61 3.21
C PHE A 108 20.07 -0.72 4.58
N TYR A 109 19.50 0.38 5.04
CA TYR A 109 18.68 0.45 6.25
C TYR A 109 17.19 0.34 5.88
N LEU A 110 16.42 -0.37 6.70
CA LEU A 110 14.96 -0.38 6.67
C LEU A 110 14.41 0.31 7.91
N ASP A 111 13.76 1.44 7.69
CA ASP A 111 13.04 2.21 8.69
C ASP A 111 11.57 2.30 8.28
N LEU A 112 10.74 1.41 8.84
CA LEU A 112 9.37 1.14 8.36
C LEU A 112 8.28 1.65 9.32
N HIS A 113 8.66 2.29 10.42
CA HIS A 113 7.74 2.73 11.46
C HIS A 113 7.70 4.27 11.54
N PRO A 114 6.52 4.88 11.75
CA PRO A 114 6.38 6.33 11.93
C PRO A 114 7.02 6.87 13.22
#